data_AF-A0AAW7YUU5-F1
#
_entry.id   AF-A0AAW7YUU5-F1
#
_cell.length_a   1.000
_cell.length_b   1.000
_cell.length_c   1.000
_cell.angle_alpha   90.00
_cell.angle_beta   90.00
_cell.angle_gamma   90.00
#
_symmetry.space_group_name_H-M   'P 1'
#
loop_
_entity.id
_entity.type
_entity.pdbx_description
1 polymer ?
#
loop_
_entity_poly.entity_id
_entity_poly.type
_entity_poly.pdbx_seq_one_letter_code
_entity_poly.pdbx_strand_id
1 'polypeptide(L)'
;IQGLSFPLKQACQHLQQWLRQRQLCSNTLLLTLSFRDKPSEQVSLKSARLLQTSQDWLALFRLKLETLRLPAAVLEFSLYCQALYPLG
;
A
#
# COMPACT_ATOMS: atom_id res chain seq x y z
N ILE A 1 1.83 -2.31 15.72
CA ILE A 1 1.81 -2.27 14.22
C ILE A 1 3.20 -2.48 13.59
N GLN A 2 4.31 -2.44 14.36
CA GLN A 2 5.68 -2.66 13.83
C GLN A 2 5.84 -3.92 12.96
N GLY A 3 5.07 -4.99 13.21
CA GLY A 3 5.09 -6.22 12.40
C GLY A 3 4.63 -6.04 10.93
N LEU A 4 3.79 -5.04 10.62
CA LEU A 4 3.35 -4.78 9.23
C LEU A 4 4.31 -3.88 8.46
N SER A 5 5.13 -3.08 9.15
CA SER A 5 6.00 -2.09 8.51
C SER A 5 7.05 -2.72 7.59
N PHE A 6 7.63 -3.85 8.01
CA PHE A 6 8.63 -4.57 7.21
C PHE A 6 8.04 -5.18 5.93
N PRO A 7 6.99 -6.02 5.98
CA PRO A 7 6.43 -6.60 4.77
C PRO A 7 5.81 -5.56 3.83
N LEU A 8 5.22 -4.47 4.35
CA LEU A 8 4.73 -3.37 3.51
C LEU A 8 5.87 -2.64 2.79
N LYS A 9 7.02 -2.48 3.44
CA LYS A 9 8.23 -1.95 2.79
C LYS A 9 8.63 -2.80 1.60
N GLN A 10 8.69 -4.12 1.78
CA GLN A 10 9.01 -5.04 0.70
C GLN A 10 7.96 -4.97 -0.43
N ALA A 11 6.66 -4.98 -0.10
CA ALA A 11 5.60 -4.88 -1.09
C ALA A 11 5.66 -3.57 -1.90
N CYS A 12 5.98 -2.44 -1.26
CA CYS A 12 6.17 -1.16 -1.94
C CYS A 12 7.39 -1.18 -2.89
N GLN A 13 8.46 -1.89 -2.54
CA GLN A 13 9.63 -2.05 -3.41
C GLN A 13 9.27 -2.87 -4.66
N HIS A 14 8.53 -3.98 -4.50
CA HIS A 14 8.04 -4.78 -5.62
C HIS A 14 7.10 -3.96 -6.53
N LEU A 15 6.18 -3.19 -5.94
CA LEU A 15 5.32 -2.29 -6.70
C LEU A 15 6.12 -1.26 -7.51
N GLN A 16 7.09 -0.60 -6.88
CA GLN A 16 7.95 0.36 -7.57
C GLN A 16 8.66 -0.28 -8.76
N GLN A 17 9.22 -1.47 -8.59
CA GLN A 17 9.89 -2.19 -9.68
C GLN A 17 8.91 -2.48 -10.83
N TRP A 18 7.72 -2.98 -10.51
CA TRP A 18 6.69 -3.29 -11.49
C TRP A 18 6.22 -2.04 -12.26
N LEU A 19 6.01 -0.92 -11.56
CA LEU A 19 5.63 0.36 -12.15
C LEU A 19 6.73 0.91 -13.06
N ARG A 20 7.99 0.87 -12.61
CA ARG A 20 9.14 1.34 -13.41
C ARG A 20 9.33 0.56 -14.69
N GLN A 21 9.24 -0.76 -14.63
CA GLN A 21 9.36 -1.63 -15.81
C GLN A 21 8.30 -1.33 -16.88
N ARG A 22 7.16 -0.77 -16.48
CA ARG A 22 6.03 -0.44 -17.37
C ARG A 22 5.92 1.04 -17.68
N GLN A 23 6.84 1.86 -17.18
CA GLN A 23 6.76 3.33 -17.27
C GLN A 23 5.40 3.84 -16.76
N LEU A 24 4.95 3.34 -15.60
CA LEU A 24 3.67 3.71 -14.99
C LEU A 24 3.87 4.46 -13.67
N CYS A 25 2.86 5.22 -13.28
CA CYS A 25 2.69 5.83 -11.97
C CYS A 25 1.23 5.76 -11.53
N SER A 26 0.96 6.01 -10.25
CA SER A 26 -0.40 5.96 -9.68
C SER A 26 -0.52 6.96 -8.54
N ASN A 27 -1.73 7.42 -8.28
CA ASN A 27 -2.05 8.24 -7.10
C ASN A 27 -2.98 7.51 -6.11
N THR A 28 -3.34 6.25 -6.38
CA THR A 28 -4.27 5.49 -5.56
C THR A 28 -3.79 4.05 -5.33
N LEU A 29 -3.77 3.65 -4.07
CA LEU A 29 -3.46 2.28 -3.67
C LEU A 29 -4.48 1.77 -2.66
N LEU A 30 -4.94 0.54 -2.84
CA LEU A 30 -5.84 -0.12 -1.91
C LEU A 30 -5.06 -1.21 -1.18
N LEU A 31 -4.97 -1.09 0.15
CA LEU A 31 -4.47 -2.13 1.04
C LEU A 31 -5.68 -2.90 1.56
N THR A 32 -5.69 -4.22 1.39
CA THR A 32 -6.64 -5.11 2.07
C THR A 32 -5.90 -5.88 3.15
N LEU A 33 -6.43 -5.88 4.36
CA LEU A 33 -5.91 -6.63 5.51
C LEU A 33 -6.91 -7.74 5.85
N SER A 34 -6.48 -8.99 5.88
CA SER A 34 -7.34 -10.10 6.31
C SER A 34 -6.92 -10.60 7.69
N PHE A 35 -7.91 -11.06 8.44
CA PHE A 35 -7.80 -11.44 9.84
C PHE A 35 -8.37 -12.84 10.05
N ARG A 36 -8.03 -13.48 11.17
CA ARG A 36 -8.69 -14.72 11.57
C ARG A 36 -10.11 -14.42 12.07
N ASP A 37 -11.11 -15.09 11.53
CA ASP A 37 -12.52 -15.05 11.99
C ASP A 37 -13.13 -13.64 12.08
N LYS A 38 -12.60 -12.69 11.31
CA LYS A 38 -13.06 -11.29 11.24
C LYS A 38 -13.09 -10.85 9.77
N PRO A 39 -13.99 -9.93 9.40
CA PRO A 39 -14.03 -9.40 8.04
C PRO A 39 -12.73 -8.67 7.71
N SER A 40 -12.29 -8.79 6.46
CA SER A 40 -11.13 -8.03 5.96
C SER A 40 -11.41 -6.54 6.00
N GLU A 41 -10.36 -5.76 6.25
CA GLU A 41 -10.42 -4.30 6.28
C GLU A 41 -9.71 -3.72 5.06
N GLN A 42 -10.35 -2.74 4.42
CA GLN A 42 -9.81 -2.05 3.26
C GLN A 42 -9.36 -0.64 3.65
N VAL A 43 -8.09 -0.34 3.38
CA VAL A 43 -7.47 0.95 3.64
C VAL A 43 -7.08 1.58 2.31
N SER A 44 -7.79 2.64 1.92
CA SER A 44 -7.46 3.41 0.73
C SER A 44 -6.38 4.46 1.03
N LEU A 45 -5.32 4.43 0.25
CA LEU A 45 -4.26 5.44 0.21
C LEU A 45 -4.42 6.26 -1.05
N LYS A 46 -4.57 7.58 -0.87
CA LYS A 46 -4.69 8.54 -1.95
C LYS A 46 -3.61 9.61 -1.81
N SER A 47 -3.04 10.00 -2.94
CA SER A 47 -2.09 11.08 -3.06
C SER A 47 -2.65 12.15 -4.00
N ALA A 48 -2.34 13.42 -3.73
CA ALA A 48 -2.66 14.51 -4.67
C ALA A 48 -1.77 14.46 -5.93
N ARG A 49 -0.61 13.84 -5.84
CA ARG A 49 0.41 13.72 -6.90
C ARG A 49 0.58 12.27 -7.34
N LEU A 50 0.99 12.09 -8.60
CA LEU A 50 1.36 10.78 -9.14
C LEU A 50 2.64 10.29 -8.47
N LEU A 51 2.58 9.06 -7.96
CA LEU A 51 3.65 8.41 -7.24
C LEU A 51 4.13 7.20 -8.02
N GLN A 52 5.45 7.00 -8.01
CA GLN A 52 6.08 5.79 -8.53
C GLN A 52 7.00 5.14 -7.49
N THR A 53 7.52 5.92 -6.54
CA THR A 53 8.54 5.42 -5.63
C THR A 53 7.94 4.72 -4.41
N SER A 54 8.64 3.69 -3.97
CA SER A 54 8.35 2.96 -2.73
C SER A 54 8.42 3.88 -1.51
N GLN A 55 9.32 4.86 -1.50
CA GLN A 55 9.46 5.81 -0.39
C GLN A 55 8.21 6.67 -0.23
N ASP A 56 7.65 7.18 -1.34
CA ASP A 56 6.43 7.98 -1.31
C ASP A 56 5.25 7.16 -0.78
N TRP A 57 5.07 5.94 -1.28
CA TRP A 57 4.01 5.05 -0.80
C TRP A 57 4.18 4.66 0.67
N LEU A 58 5.42 4.39 1.11
CA LEU A 58 5.70 4.07 2.50
C LEU A 58 5.46 5.23 3.45
N ALA A 59 5.72 6.46 3.03
CA ALA A 59 5.37 7.63 3.82
C ALA A 59 3.86 7.71 4.07
N LEU A 60 3.04 7.46 3.05
CA LEU A 60 1.58 7.42 3.19
C LEU A 60 1.11 6.25 4.06
N PHE A 61 1.71 5.06 3.92
CA PHE A 61 1.42 3.93 4.79
C PHE A 61 1.71 4.25 6.25
N ARG A 62 2.86 4.85 6.56
CA ARG A 62 3.22 5.21 7.95
C ARG A 62 2.15 6.09 8.59
N LEU A 63 1.75 7.16 7.89
CA LEU A 63 0.71 8.07 8.36
C LEU A 63 -0.64 7.36 8.58
N LYS A 64 -1.05 6.46 7.66
CA LYS A 64 -2.29 5.70 7.85
C LYS A 64 -2.20 4.71 8.98
N LEU A 65 -1.11 3.95 9.08
CA LEU A 65 -0.91 2.93 10.10
C LEU A 65 -0.88 3.52 11.51
N GLU A 66 -0.39 4.74 11.70
CA GLU A 66 -0.43 5.44 13.00
C GLU A 66 -1.87 5.62 13.53
N THR A 67 -2.83 5.77 12.63
CA THR A 67 -4.26 5.98 12.97
C THR A 67 -5.09 4.71 12.89
N LEU A 68 -4.54 3.63 12.33
CA LEU A 68 -5.27 2.39 12.06
C LEU A 68 -5.41 1.56 13.34
N ARG A 69 -6.65 1.26 13.73
CA ARG A 69 -6.95 0.34 14.83
C ARG A 69 -7.28 -1.04 14.28
N LEU A 70 -6.35 -1.96 14.43
CA LEU A 70 -6.53 -3.33 13.97
C LEU A 70 -7.47 -4.10 14.92
N PRO A 71 -8.56 -4.70 14.42
CA PRO A 71 -9.48 -5.47 15.25
C PRO A 71 -8.91 -6.83 15.71
N ALA A 72 -7.88 -7.34 15.02
CA ALA A 72 -7.19 -8.58 15.32
C ALA A 72 -5.79 -8.59 14.67
N ALA A 73 -5.03 -9.68 14.87
CA ALA A 73 -3.77 -9.89 14.15
C ALA A 73 -4.03 -10.08 12.65
N VAL A 74 -3.29 -9.34 11.83
CA VAL A 74 -3.32 -9.49 10.37
C VAL A 74 -2.61 -10.79 9.99
N LEU A 75 -3.28 -11.64 9.22
CA LEU A 75 -2.72 -12.90 8.70
C LEU A 75 -2.08 -12.73 7.33
N GLU A 76 -2.71 -11.90 6.50
CA GLU A 76 -2.30 -11.61 5.13
C GLU A 76 -2.67 -10.19 4.76
N PHE A 77 -2.03 -9.66 3.72
CA PHE A 77 -2.45 -8.42 3.11
C PHE A 77 -2.28 -8.48 1.59
N SER A 78 -3.03 -7.66 0.88
CA SER A 78 -2.86 -7.44 -0.55
C SER A 78 -2.77 -5.95 -0.85
N LEU A 79 -1.94 -5.61 -1.85
CA LEU A 79 -1.87 -4.27 -2.41
C LEU A 79 -2.44 -4.29 -3.82
N TYR A 80 -3.43 -3.46 -4.06
CA TYR A 80 -3.99 -3.24 -5.39
C TYR A 80 -3.71 -1.80 -5.83
N CYS A 81 -2.89 -1.68 -6.88
CA CYS A 81 -2.58 -0.38 -7.48
C CYS A 81 -3.72 0.01 -8.42
N GLN A 82 -4.35 1.15 -8.15
CA GLN A 82 -5.49 1.67 -8.91
C GLN A 82 -5.05 2.89 -9.72
N ALA A 83 -5.83 3.27 -10.73
CA ALA A 83 -5.60 4.47 -11.52
C ALA A 83 -4.13 4.58 -12.01
N LEU A 84 -3.77 3.70 -12.96
CA LEU A 84 -2.44 3.67 -13.55
C LEU A 84 -2.35 4.70 -14.68
N TYR A 85 -1.28 5.49 -14.67
CA TYR A 85 -0.99 6.51 -15.66
C TYR A 85 0.40 6.28 -16.26
N PRO A 86 0.58 6.48 -17.57
CA PRO A 86 1.90 6.44 -18.18
C PRO A 86 2.78 7.59 -17.67
N LEU A 87 4.06 7.31 -17.48
CA LEU A 87 5.09 8.33 -17.44
C LEU A 87 5.31 8.79 -18.89
N GLY A 88 5.13 10.08 -19.13
CA GLY A 88 5.36 10.69 -20.44
C GLY A 88 6.81 10.60 -20.90
#